data_AF-A0AAN7WI89-F1
#
_entry.id   AF-A0AAN7WI89-F1
#
_cell.length_a   1.000
_cell.length_b   1.000
_cell.length_c   1.000
_cell.angle_alpha   90.00
_cell.angle_beta   90.00
_cell.angle_gamma   90.00
#
_symmetry.space_group_name_H-M   'P 1'
#
loop_
_entity.id
_entity.type
_entity.pdbx_description
1 polymer ?
#
loop_
_entity_poly.entity_id
_entity_poly.type
_entity_poly.pdbx_seq_one_letter_code
_entity_poly.pdbx_strand_id
1 'polypeptide(L)'
;MGLVETFQRKAAKLGLFPKLIRLLPIFSLITTIISIILLLILPLDGQYRRTYISENALMPSQAYSYFRESEWNILRGYRTQLQSFSNNSNFEDISNQFAQKITTSEERFRTIESWLNEFGVKTSIYRNNATGDTLYGILHAPRGDGTEAMALCVPWKNSNGNLNIGGTALGIALTRYFSRWPIWSKNIVIVFSENPKQALRAWVEAYHTSLDLTGGSIEAAIVLDYPSVNDFFDYTEIHYNGLNGELPNLDLVNIAVSITQHEGMKVSLHNLLKDEVDENNYWSRLKLILLGIKDSTLAGVRKVHGNEAFSGWRIQSITLKACGDSGNIDITTFGRITEAMFRSVNNLLEKFHQSFFFYILLTPKNFVSISSYLPSAVLLSIAYALASINSILNTNISFNSLLAFPMTLVQIVSIHDKTSMSKIQIKNMLFLLVSNPFISILIFTTIFESENFKGLEVFPALISAWKDLNCWSWFILCVSWWPTWLLTVFSTMTTIPIPIVTNDSEDIEIKKDK
;
A
#
# COMPACT_ATOMS: atom_id res chain seq x y z
N MET A 1 25.47 -8.91 -42.03
CA MET A 1 26.80 -9.10 -41.41
C MET A 1 27.76 -7.95 -41.74
N GLY A 2 28.04 -7.61 -43.01
CA GLY A 2 29.06 -6.60 -43.37
C GLY A 2 28.81 -5.13 -42.97
N LEU A 3 27.55 -4.69 -42.84
CA LEU A 3 27.21 -3.32 -42.41
C LEU A 3 27.47 -3.06 -40.93
N VAL A 4 27.22 -4.05 -40.07
CA VAL A 4 27.47 -3.96 -38.62
C VAL A 4 28.97 -3.97 -38.35
N GLU A 5 29.72 -4.82 -39.07
CA GLU A 5 31.18 -4.91 -38.95
C GLU A 5 31.89 -3.63 -39.46
N THR A 6 31.43 -3.06 -40.57
CA THR A 6 31.95 -1.79 -41.07
C THR A 6 31.62 -0.64 -40.12
N PHE A 7 30.42 -0.62 -39.54
CA PHE A 7 30.05 0.37 -38.53
C PHE A 7 30.91 0.23 -37.26
N GLN A 8 31.12 -0.99 -36.77
CA GLN A 8 31.95 -1.26 -35.59
C GLN A 8 33.42 -0.84 -35.81
N ARG A 9 34.02 -1.17 -36.96
CA ARG A 9 35.39 -0.74 -37.30
C ARG A 9 35.52 0.78 -37.43
N LYS A 10 34.51 1.44 -37.98
CA LYS A 10 34.48 2.91 -38.12
C LYS A 10 34.28 3.60 -36.77
N ALA A 11 33.44 3.05 -35.91
CA ALA A 11 33.22 3.52 -34.54
C ALA A 11 34.45 3.33 -33.65
N ALA A 12 35.17 2.22 -33.79
CA ALA A 12 36.44 1.97 -33.11
C ALA A 12 37.54 2.94 -33.58
N LYS A 13 37.67 3.17 -34.89
CA LYS A 13 38.63 4.16 -35.46
C LYS A 13 38.39 5.60 -34.98
N LEU A 14 37.14 5.97 -34.74
CA LEU A 14 36.76 7.32 -34.27
C LEU A 14 36.79 7.46 -32.73
N GLY A 15 37.08 6.40 -31.99
CA GLY A 15 37.04 6.39 -30.52
C GLY A 15 35.66 6.72 -29.95
N LEU A 16 34.58 6.36 -30.66
CA LEU A 16 33.20 6.67 -30.28
C LEU A 16 32.78 5.96 -28.98
N PHE A 17 33.25 4.73 -28.75
CA PHE A 17 32.94 3.94 -27.56
C PHE A 17 33.35 4.62 -26.23
N PRO A 18 34.63 5.01 -26.02
CA PRO A 18 35.03 5.70 -24.79
C PRO A 18 34.38 7.07 -24.62
N LYS A 19 34.07 7.79 -25.72
CA LYS A 19 33.31 9.04 -25.67
C LYS A 19 31.87 8.81 -25.23
N LEU A 20 31.21 7.76 -25.74
CA LEU A 20 29.84 7.40 -25.37
C LEU A 20 29.75 7.01 -23.89
N ILE A 21 30.69 6.21 -23.40
CA ILE A 21 30.77 5.82 -21.98
C ILE A 21 30.90 7.06 -21.09
N ARG A 22 31.72 8.05 -21.48
CA ARG A 22 31.86 9.31 -20.75
C ARG A 22 30.59 10.18 -20.74
N LEU A 23 29.69 10.01 -21.72
CA LEU A 23 28.43 10.74 -21.84
C LEU A 23 27.26 10.06 -21.11
N LEU A 24 27.35 8.77 -20.79
CA LEU A 24 26.31 8.03 -20.05
C LEU A 24 25.78 8.73 -18.79
N PRO A 25 26.60 9.30 -17.88
CA PRO A 25 26.08 9.96 -16.69
C PRO A 25 25.30 11.24 -17.03
N ILE A 26 25.67 11.94 -18.10
CA ILE A 26 24.94 13.13 -18.58
C ILE A 26 23.59 12.71 -19.16
N PHE A 27 23.56 11.65 -19.97
CA PHE A 27 22.31 11.11 -20.51
C PHE A 27 21.39 10.63 -19.39
N SER A 28 21.90 9.89 -18.42
CA SER A 28 21.14 9.46 -17.25
C SER A 28 20.54 10.66 -16.51
N LEU A 29 21.33 11.69 -16.22
CA LEU A 29 20.86 12.90 -15.55
C LEU A 29 19.79 13.65 -16.34
N ILE A 30 19.97 13.82 -17.66
CA ILE A 30 18.96 14.44 -18.53
C ILE A 30 17.66 13.63 -18.52
N THR A 31 17.73 12.31 -18.65
CA THR A 31 16.55 11.45 -18.61
C THR A 31 15.82 11.50 -17.27
N THR A 32 16.55 11.59 -16.15
CA THR A 32 15.97 11.81 -14.82
C THR A 32 15.24 13.14 -14.73
N ILE A 33 15.85 14.23 -15.22
CA ILE A 33 15.22 15.56 -15.20
C ILE A 33 13.94 15.56 -16.05
N ILE A 34 13.98 14.99 -17.27
CA ILE A 34 12.80 14.91 -18.13
C ILE A 34 11.70 14.09 -17.46
N SER A 35 12.04 12.97 -16.82
CA SER A 35 11.07 12.14 -16.08
C SER A 35 10.39 12.94 -14.96
N ILE A 36 11.15 13.69 -14.16
CA ILE A 36 10.61 14.52 -13.08
C ILE A 36 9.71 15.62 -13.65
N ILE A 37 10.12 16.28 -14.73
CA ILE A 37 9.29 17.31 -15.40
C ILE A 37 7.96 16.71 -15.87
N LEU A 38 7.97 15.50 -16.46
CA LEU A 38 6.74 14.83 -16.88
C LEU A 38 5.81 14.52 -15.71
N LEU A 39 6.34 14.15 -14.54
CA LEU A 39 5.54 13.93 -13.34
C LEU A 39 4.91 15.23 -12.84
N LEU A 40 5.67 16.33 -12.86
CA LEU A 40 5.19 17.67 -12.47
C LEU A 40 4.18 18.26 -13.48
N ILE A 41 4.11 17.74 -14.70
CA ILE A 41 3.11 18.15 -15.69
C ILE A 41 1.73 17.52 -15.39
N LEU A 42 1.67 16.35 -14.75
CA LEU A 42 0.42 15.61 -14.51
C LEU A 42 -0.69 16.40 -13.79
N PRO A 43 -0.40 17.26 -12.78
CA PRO A 43 -1.43 18.04 -12.11
C PRO A 43 -1.98 19.24 -12.91
N LEU A 44 -1.37 19.58 -14.06
CA LEU A 44 -1.81 20.67 -14.92
C LEU A 44 -3.16 20.38 -15.56
N ASP A 45 -3.95 21.43 -15.76
CA ASP A 45 -5.23 21.33 -16.45
C ASP A 45 -5.05 20.79 -17.87
N GLY A 46 -5.88 19.82 -18.24
CA GLY A 46 -5.82 19.10 -19.52
C GLY A 46 -5.00 17.80 -19.50
N GLN A 47 -4.22 17.52 -18.44
CA GLN A 47 -3.45 16.27 -18.32
C GLN A 47 -4.18 15.15 -17.57
N TYR A 48 -5.17 15.49 -16.75
CA TYR A 48 -6.00 14.54 -16.01
C TYR A 48 -7.41 14.42 -16.60
N ARG A 49 -8.14 13.37 -16.21
CA ARG A 49 -9.53 13.12 -16.60
C ARG A 49 -10.42 13.18 -15.37
N ARG A 50 -11.68 13.57 -15.58
CA ARG A 50 -12.71 13.43 -14.56
C ARG A 50 -13.01 11.94 -14.36
N THR A 51 -13.23 11.52 -13.13
CA THR A 51 -13.65 10.16 -12.82
C THR A 51 -15.03 9.89 -13.40
N TYR A 52 -15.22 8.67 -13.89
CA TYR A 52 -16.46 8.16 -14.44
C TYR A 52 -16.55 6.68 -14.10
N ILE A 53 -17.73 6.10 -14.23
CA ILE A 53 -17.95 4.68 -14.01
C ILE A 53 -17.97 4.04 -15.37
N SER A 54 -17.04 3.11 -15.61
CA SER A 54 -16.89 2.47 -16.92
C SER A 54 -17.92 1.37 -17.10
N GLU A 55 -18.17 0.61 -16.03
CA GLU A 55 -19.14 -0.49 -16.01
C GLU A 55 -20.56 0.02 -15.75
N ASN A 56 -21.41 -0.14 -16.75
CA ASN A 56 -22.78 0.36 -16.71
C ASN A 56 -23.65 -0.40 -15.70
N ALA A 57 -23.32 -1.66 -15.40
CA ALA A 57 -24.08 -2.48 -14.45
C ALA A 57 -24.03 -1.94 -13.01
N LEU A 58 -22.99 -1.18 -12.66
CA LEU A 58 -22.77 -0.71 -11.30
C LEU A 58 -23.85 0.25 -10.79
N MET A 59 -24.43 1.08 -11.67
CA MET A 59 -25.58 1.96 -11.41
C MET A 59 -25.66 2.53 -9.97
N PRO A 60 -24.65 3.29 -9.51
CA PRO A 60 -24.61 3.76 -8.11
C PRO A 60 -25.78 4.69 -7.81
N SER A 61 -26.34 4.58 -6.61
CA SER A 61 -27.43 5.42 -6.11
C SER A 61 -28.67 5.48 -7.02
N GLN A 62 -28.89 4.51 -7.92
CA GLN A 62 -30.08 4.47 -8.76
C GLN A 62 -31.35 4.16 -7.94
N ALA A 63 -31.21 3.38 -6.87
CA ALA A 63 -32.30 3.01 -5.98
C ALA A 63 -32.11 3.66 -4.60
N TYR A 64 -33.19 4.17 -4.03
CA TYR A 64 -33.16 4.73 -2.68
C TYR A 64 -32.84 3.65 -1.65
N SER A 65 -31.97 4.02 -0.71
CA SER A 65 -31.69 3.25 0.50
C SER A 65 -32.69 3.59 1.59
N TYR A 66 -33.22 2.56 2.24
CA TYR A 66 -34.19 2.67 3.34
C TYR A 66 -33.53 2.47 4.72
N PHE A 67 -32.20 2.38 4.77
CA PHE A 67 -31.44 2.36 6.02
C PHE A 67 -31.44 3.77 6.65
N ARG A 68 -32.53 4.10 7.35
CA ARG A 68 -32.83 5.44 7.92
C ARG A 68 -33.23 5.34 9.39
N GLU A 69 -34.00 6.31 9.89
CA GLU A 69 -34.39 6.54 11.29
C GLU A 69 -34.82 5.29 12.06
N SER A 70 -35.54 4.35 11.46
CA SER A 70 -35.94 3.10 12.15
C SER A 70 -34.74 2.23 12.51
N GLU A 71 -33.77 2.13 11.60
CA GLU A 71 -32.54 1.36 11.80
C GLU A 71 -31.59 2.09 12.77
N TRP A 72 -31.72 3.41 12.91
CA TRP A 72 -30.95 4.19 13.88
C TRP A 72 -31.15 3.68 15.31
N ASN A 73 -32.39 3.44 15.74
CA ASN A 73 -32.68 2.93 17.09
C ASN A 73 -32.09 1.54 17.33
N ILE A 74 -32.13 0.69 16.31
CA ILE A 74 -31.64 -0.68 16.37
C ILE A 74 -30.12 -0.70 16.47
N LEU A 75 -29.46 0.13 15.65
CA LEU A 75 -28.03 0.34 15.72
C LEU A 75 -27.60 0.80 17.11
N ARG A 76 -28.32 1.77 17.69
CA ARG A 76 -28.03 2.27 19.05
C ARG A 76 -28.16 1.17 20.09
N GLY A 77 -29.16 0.30 19.97
CA GLY A 77 -29.31 -0.87 20.83
C GLY A 77 -28.09 -1.79 20.78
N TYR A 78 -27.63 -2.17 19.59
CA TYR A 78 -26.41 -2.98 19.43
C TYR A 78 -25.19 -2.27 19.99
N ARG A 79 -25.04 -0.96 19.71
CA ARG A 79 -23.93 -0.15 20.22
C ARG A 79 -23.89 -0.14 21.75
N THR A 80 -25.02 0.11 22.41
CA THR A 80 -25.11 0.08 23.88
C THR A 80 -24.72 -1.28 24.45
N GLN A 81 -25.15 -2.37 23.83
CA GLN A 81 -24.73 -3.71 24.26
C GLN A 81 -23.22 -3.92 24.07
N LEU A 82 -22.66 -3.52 22.93
CA LEU A 82 -21.22 -3.63 22.66
C LEU A 82 -20.37 -2.77 23.62
N GLN A 83 -20.87 -1.62 24.03
CA GLN A 83 -20.22 -0.78 25.04
C GLN A 83 -20.18 -1.45 26.41
N SER A 84 -21.20 -2.25 26.76
CA SER A 84 -21.18 -2.98 28.04
C SER A 84 -20.00 -3.96 28.10
N PHE A 85 -19.69 -4.66 27.00
CA PHE A 85 -18.51 -5.52 26.90
C PHE A 85 -17.19 -4.74 27.03
N SER A 86 -17.13 -3.52 26.50
CA SER A 86 -15.95 -2.66 26.64
C SER A 86 -15.79 -2.13 28.07
N ASN A 87 -16.86 -1.71 28.73
CA ASN A 87 -16.79 -1.13 30.07
C ASN A 87 -16.42 -2.19 31.13
N ASN A 88 -16.90 -3.43 30.95
CA ASN A 88 -16.53 -4.55 31.82
C ASN A 88 -15.04 -4.91 31.73
N SER A 89 -14.37 -4.59 30.60
CA SER A 89 -12.92 -4.80 30.46
C SER A 89 -12.05 -3.74 31.15
N ASN A 90 -12.63 -2.60 31.57
CA ASN A 90 -11.90 -1.50 32.22
C ASN A 90 -11.94 -1.55 33.77
N PHE A 91 -12.70 -2.47 34.37
CA PHE A 91 -12.69 -2.67 35.84
C PHE A 91 -11.54 -3.62 36.21
N GLU A 92 -10.51 -3.04 36.85
CA GLU A 92 -9.18 -3.61 37.06
C GLU A 92 -9.12 -4.69 38.16
N ASP A 93 -8.54 -5.85 37.82
CA ASP A 93 -7.70 -6.64 38.73
C ASP A 93 -6.49 -7.19 37.94
N ILE A 94 -5.29 -6.76 38.32
CA ILE A 94 -4.03 -6.87 37.55
C ILE A 94 -3.51 -8.33 37.45
N SER A 95 -4.09 -9.27 38.19
CA SER A 95 -3.53 -10.62 38.34
C SER A 95 -3.85 -11.60 37.20
N ASN A 96 -4.86 -11.36 36.35
CA ASN A 96 -5.31 -12.33 35.33
C ASN A 96 -5.72 -11.72 33.97
N GLN A 97 -4.95 -10.77 33.43
CA GLN A 97 -5.26 -10.09 32.15
C GLN A 97 -5.39 -11.04 30.93
N PHE A 98 -4.62 -12.14 30.87
CA PHE A 98 -4.67 -13.07 29.74
C PHE A 98 -5.92 -13.95 29.74
N ALA A 99 -6.30 -14.50 30.90
CA ALA A 99 -7.49 -15.34 31.02
C ALA A 99 -8.78 -14.51 30.79
N GLN A 100 -8.83 -13.27 31.29
CA GLN A 100 -10.01 -12.41 31.16
C GLN A 100 -10.17 -11.82 29.74
N LYS A 101 -9.07 -11.52 29.04
CA LYS A 101 -9.10 -11.09 27.63
C LYS A 101 -9.70 -12.16 26.72
N ILE A 102 -9.35 -13.43 26.95
CA ILE A 102 -9.87 -14.59 26.20
C ILE A 102 -11.36 -14.78 26.49
N THR A 103 -11.77 -14.74 27.76
CA THR A 103 -13.19 -14.87 28.16
C THR A 103 -14.06 -13.75 27.58
N THR A 104 -13.57 -12.50 27.61
CA THR A 104 -14.33 -11.34 27.08
C THR A 104 -14.47 -11.40 25.55
N SER A 105 -13.44 -11.85 24.82
CA SER A 105 -13.55 -12.02 23.36
C SER A 105 -14.48 -13.15 22.97
N GLU A 106 -14.47 -14.27 23.71
CA GLU A 106 -15.36 -15.40 23.44
C GLU A 106 -16.83 -15.05 23.73
N GLU A 107 -17.13 -14.41 24.85
CA GLU A 107 -18.49 -13.97 25.20
C GLU A 107 -19.05 -13.00 24.17
N ARG A 108 -18.21 -12.06 23.71
CA ARG A 108 -18.55 -11.13 22.63
C ARG A 108 -18.86 -11.87 21.34
N PHE A 109 -18.01 -12.80 20.89
CA PHE A 109 -18.25 -13.55 19.67
C PHE A 109 -19.50 -14.43 19.77
N ARG A 110 -19.74 -15.10 20.91
CA ARG A 110 -20.96 -15.88 21.14
C ARG A 110 -22.21 -15.02 21.06
N THR A 111 -22.17 -13.81 21.60
CA THR A 111 -23.31 -12.88 21.55
C THR A 111 -23.59 -12.43 20.11
N ILE A 112 -22.56 -11.99 19.39
CA ILE A 112 -22.71 -11.57 17.99
C ILE A 112 -23.14 -12.76 17.12
N GLU A 113 -22.57 -13.93 17.34
CA GLU A 113 -22.94 -15.19 16.69
C GLU A 113 -24.42 -15.52 16.90
N SER A 114 -24.94 -15.38 18.12
CA SER A 114 -26.37 -15.57 18.40
C SER A 114 -27.24 -14.65 17.55
N TRP A 115 -26.91 -13.36 17.49
CA TRP A 115 -27.66 -12.40 16.67
C TRP A 115 -27.57 -12.71 15.18
N LEU A 116 -26.39 -13.06 14.67
CA LEU A 116 -26.20 -13.42 13.26
C LEU A 116 -27.02 -14.67 12.89
N ASN A 117 -27.03 -15.68 13.76
CA ASN A 117 -27.83 -16.89 13.56
C ASN A 117 -29.34 -16.56 13.57
N GLU A 118 -29.81 -15.66 14.44
CA GLU A 118 -31.20 -15.17 14.43
C GLU A 118 -31.56 -14.46 13.11
N PHE A 119 -30.59 -13.82 12.45
CA PHE A 119 -30.80 -13.20 11.13
C PHE A 119 -30.79 -14.21 9.97
N GLY A 120 -30.48 -15.49 10.24
CA GLY A 120 -30.34 -16.54 9.23
C GLY A 120 -28.95 -16.63 8.58
N VAL A 121 -27.93 -16.01 9.18
CA VAL A 121 -26.54 -16.08 8.72
C VAL A 121 -25.92 -17.37 9.26
N LYS A 122 -25.27 -18.16 8.40
CA LYS A 122 -24.50 -19.33 8.84
C LYS A 122 -23.14 -18.88 9.38
N THR A 123 -22.91 -18.98 10.67
CA THR A 123 -21.67 -18.49 11.32
C THR A 123 -20.63 -19.58 11.52
N SER A 124 -19.36 -19.18 11.59
CA SER A 124 -18.30 -19.96 12.21
C SER A 124 -17.17 -19.06 12.72
N ILE A 125 -16.36 -19.57 13.65
CA ILE A 125 -15.25 -18.84 14.24
C ILE A 125 -13.93 -19.45 13.75
N TYR A 126 -13.14 -18.66 13.03
CA TYR A 126 -11.76 -19.01 12.69
C TYR A 126 -10.86 -18.62 13.86
N ARG A 127 -10.31 -19.62 14.55
CA ARG A 127 -9.40 -19.41 15.68
C ARG A 127 -7.95 -19.50 15.25
N ASN A 128 -7.16 -18.48 15.58
CA ASN A 128 -5.74 -18.47 15.30
C ASN A 128 -4.98 -17.85 16.47
N ASN A 129 -4.24 -18.69 17.21
CA ASN A 129 -3.51 -18.31 18.41
C ASN A 129 -2.45 -17.22 18.16
N ALA A 130 -1.95 -17.10 16.92
CA ALA A 130 -0.91 -16.13 16.58
C ALA A 130 -1.46 -14.77 16.13
N THR A 131 -2.52 -14.76 15.32
CA THR A 131 -3.02 -13.54 14.65
C THR A 131 -4.29 -12.98 15.27
N GLY A 132 -5.01 -13.77 16.06
CA GLY A 132 -6.29 -13.45 16.68
C GLY A 132 -7.47 -14.13 15.99
N ASP A 133 -8.56 -14.26 16.74
CA ASP A 133 -9.77 -14.92 16.28
C ASP A 133 -10.59 -14.01 15.35
N THR A 134 -11.31 -14.64 14.42
CA THR A 134 -12.20 -13.97 13.49
C THR A 134 -13.54 -14.71 13.45
N LEU A 135 -14.61 -14.03 13.85
CA LEU A 135 -15.97 -14.50 13.63
C LEU A 135 -16.40 -14.10 12.23
N TYR A 136 -16.89 -15.05 11.46
CA TYR A 136 -17.47 -14.74 10.15
C TYR A 136 -18.75 -15.52 9.92
N GLY A 137 -19.57 -15.06 8.99
CA GLY A 137 -20.78 -15.75 8.61
C GLY A 137 -21.19 -15.45 7.18
N ILE A 138 -21.99 -16.35 6.62
CA ILE A 138 -22.43 -16.27 5.23
C ILE A 138 -23.95 -16.07 5.22
N LEU A 139 -24.37 -14.95 4.67
CA LEU A 139 -25.74 -14.70 4.27
C LEU A 139 -25.90 -15.13 2.81
N HIS A 140 -26.64 -16.22 2.57
CA HIS A 140 -26.85 -16.71 1.22
C HIS A 140 -27.79 -15.80 0.43
N ALA A 141 -27.43 -15.53 -0.82
CA ALA A 141 -28.23 -14.73 -1.73
C ALA A 141 -29.51 -15.47 -2.13
N PRO A 142 -30.71 -14.86 -2.02
CA PRO A 142 -31.95 -15.49 -2.44
C PRO A 142 -32.08 -15.61 -3.96
N ARG A 143 -31.33 -14.81 -4.74
CA ARG A 143 -31.39 -14.78 -6.22
C ARG A 143 -30.09 -15.23 -6.89
N GLY A 144 -29.14 -15.75 -6.12
CA GLY A 144 -27.84 -16.20 -6.61
C GLY A 144 -27.74 -17.72 -6.68
N ASP A 145 -26.78 -18.20 -7.47
CA ASP A 145 -26.39 -19.63 -7.52
C ASP A 145 -25.43 -20.01 -6.38
N GLY A 146 -24.99 -19.03 -5.59
CA GLY A 146 -24.09 -19.19 -4.45
C GLY A 146 -22.61 -19.32 -4.82
N THR A 147 -22.23 -19.01 -6.06
CA THR A 147 -20.83 -19.12 -6.53
C THR A 147 -20.01 -17.84 -6.33
N GLU A 148 -20.68 -16.71 -6.16
CA GLU A 148 -20.08 -15.38 -6.00
C GLU A 148 -20.47 -14.73 -4.68
N ALA A 149 -19.55 -13.93 -4.13
CA ALA A 149 -19.72 -13.27 -2.85
C ALA A 149 -19.21 -11.83 -2.82
N MET A 150 -19.74 -11.05 -1.88
CA MET A 150 -19.23 -9.75 -1.46
C MET A 150 -18.93 -9.82 0.05
N ALA A 151 -17.89 -9.13 0.52
CA ALA A 151 -17.49 -9.17 1.92
C ALA A 151 -17.75 -7.86 2.65
N LEU A 152 -18.43 -7.92 3.79
CA LEU A 152 -18.56 -6.84 4.76
C LEU A 152 -17.62 -7.12 5.91
N CYS A 153 -16.55 -6.35 6.03
CA CYS A 153 -15.52 -6.58 7.03
C CYS A 153 -15.53 -5.48 8.07
N VAL A 154 -15.54 -5.87 9.34
CA VAL A 154 -15.60 -4.93 10.45
C VAL A 154 -14.59 -5.37 11.51
N PRO A 155 -13.36 -4.81 11.47
CA PRO A 155 -12.36 -5.13 12.47
C PRO A 155 -12.77 -4.50 13.81
N TRP A 156 -12.67 -5.27 14.90
CA TRP A 156 -13.05 -4.83 16.25
C TRP A 156 -12.16 -3.70 16.77
N LYS A 157 -10.88 -3.72 16.39
CA LYS A 157 -9.95 -2.61 16.60
C LYS A 157 -9.66 -1.95 15.27
N ASN A 158 -9.55 -0.63 15.28
CA ASN A 158 -9.14 0.14 14.12
C ASN A 158 -7.60 0.11 13.94
N SER A 159 -7.11 0.65 12.83
CA SER A 159 -5.71 0.90 12.49
C SER A 159 -4.92 1.67 13.56
N ASN A 160 -5.60 2.51 14.34
CA ASN A 160 -5.05 3.23 15.49
C ASN A 160 -5.06 2.44 16.81
N GLY A 161 -5.62 1.23 16.83
CA GLY A 161 -5.79 0.41 18.05
C GLY A 161 -7.03 0.74 18.88
N ASN A 162 -7.78 1.77 18.50
CA ASN A 162 -9.05 2.16 19.15
C ASN A 162 -10.15 1.13 18.86
N LEU A 163 -11.12 1.01 19.76
CA LEU A 163 -12.28 0.12 19.57
C LEU A 163 -13.22 0.67 18.49
N ASN A 164 -13.54 -0.15 17.50
CA ASN A 164 -14.42 0.15 16.38
C ASN A 164 -15.89 -0.12 16.73
N ILE A 165 -16.38 0.49 17.81
CA ILE A 165 -17.72 0.19 18.35
C ILE A 165 -18.81 0.62 17.37
N GLY A 166 -18.71 1.84 16.82
CA GLY A 166 -19.65 2.37 15.83
C GLY A 166 -19.68 1.52 14.56
N GLY A 167 -18.51 1.13 14.05
CA GLY A 167 -18.40 0.26 12.89
C GLY A 167 -18.99 -1.12 13.15
N THR A 168 -18.72 -1.73 14.31
CA THR A 168 -19.24 -3.06 14.68
C THR A 168 -20.76 -3.04 14.83
N ALA A 169 -21.31 -2.05 15.53
CA ALA A 169 -22.76 -1.87 15.67
C ALA A 169 -23.42 -1.68 14.30
N LEU A 170 -22.81 -0.87 13.43
CA LEU A 170 -23.30 -0.65 12.07
C LEU A 170 -23.24 -1.93 11.23
N GLY A 171 -22.15 -2.71 11.32
CA GLY A 171 -22.01 -3.98 10.61
C GLY A 171 -23.11 -4.98 10.99
N ILE A 172 -23.42 -5.11 12.28
CA ILE A 172 -24.50 -5.98 12.78
C ILE A 172 -25.86 -5.47 12.28
N ALA A 173 -26.13 -4.17 12.39
CA ALA A 173 -27.37 -3.56 11.93
C ALA A 173 -27.57 -3.71 10.41
N LEU A 174 -26.50 -3.51 9.63
CA LEU A 174 -26.51 -3.74 8.18
C LEU A 174 -26.75 -5.21 7.85
N THR A 175 -26.16 -6.14 8.60
CA THR A 175 -26.38 -7.58 8.37
C THR A 175 -27.84 -7.96 8.58
N ARG A 176 -28.46 -7.47 9.67
CA ARG A 176 -29.90 -7.62 9.92
C ARG A 176 -30.74 -6.96 8.82
N TYR A 177 -30.32 -5.79 8.34
CA TYR A 177 -31.01 -5.12 7.24
C TYR A 177 -30.89 -5.96 5.95
N PHE A 178 -29.70 -6.45 5.58
CA PHE A 178 -29.50 -7.26 4.38
C PHE A 178 -30.31 -8.55 4.39
N SER A 179 -30.43 -9.24 5.54
CA SER A 179 -31.22 -10.47 5.63
C SER A 179 -32.72 -10.28 5.36
N ARG A 180 -33.25 -9.07 5.58
CA ARG A 180 -34.66 -8.73 5.33
C ARG A 180 -34.94 -8.39 3.87
N TRP A 181 -33.92 -8.12 3.06
CA TRP A 181 -34.07 -7.63 1.69
C TRP A 181 -33.78 -8.74 0.67
N PRO A 182 -34.77 -9.18 -0.13
CA PRO A 182 -34.61 -10.33 -1.01
C PRO A 182 -34.00 -9.97 -2.39
N ILE A 183 -33.12 -8.96 -2.45
CA ILE A 183 -32.58 -8.41 -3.71
C ILE A 183 -31.20 -8.95 -4.08
N TRP A 184 -30.53 -9.65 -3.15
CA TRP A 184 -29.16 -10.07 -3.33
C TRP A 184 -29.05 -11.25 -4.31
N SER A 185 -28.12 -11.12 -5.24
CA SER A 185 -27.72 -12.11 -6.24
C SER A 185 -26.33 -12.70 -5.94
N LYS A 186 -25.54 -12.06 -5.06
CA LYS A 186 -24.26 -12.57 -4.57
C LYS A 186 -24.32 -12.78 -3.06
N ASN A 187 -23.70 -13.84 -2.57
CA ASN A 187 -23.64 -14.12 -1.13
C ASN A 187 -22.96 -12.97 -0.40
N ILE A 188 -23.35 -12.69 0.83
CA ILE A 188 -22.70 -11.66 1.65
C ILE A 188 -21.95 -12.35 2.78
N VAL A 189 -20.63 -12.20 2.79
CA VAL A 189 -19.75 -12.72 3.83
C VAL A 189 -19.52 -11.61 4.85
N ILE A 190 -20.03 -11.77 6.06
CA ILE A 190 -19.86 -10.82 7.15
C ILE A 190 -18.69 -11.27 8.01
N VAL A 191 -17.73 -10.38 8.28
CA VAL A 191 -16.46 -10.72 8.94
C VAL A 191 -16.20 -9.75 10.07
N PHE A 192 -16.11 -10.26 11.29
CA PHE A 192 -15.69 -9.53 12.49
C PHE A 192 -14.33 -10.06 12.95
N SER A 193 -13.25 -9.39 12.51
CA SER A 193 -11.87 -9.75 12.88
C SER A 193 -11.42 -8.98 14.12
N GLU A 194 -10.50 -9.53 14.90
CA GLU A 194 -9.96 -8.80 16.08
C GLU A 194 -9.18 -7.53 15.68
N ASN A 195 -8.50 -7.56 14.52
CA ASN A 195 -7.72 -6.44 13.99
C ASN A 195 -7.78 -6.39 12.45
N PRO A 196 -7.49 -5.24 11.83
CA PRO A 196 -7.56 -5.06 10.37
C PRO A 196 -6.34 -5.62 9.65
N LYS A 197 -5.27 -5.98 10.39
CA LYS A 197 -3.98 -6.37 9.83
C LYS A 197 -3.86 -7.90 9.74
N GLN A 198 -3.39 -8.54 10.80
CA GLN A 198 -3.03 -9.96 10.85
C GLN A 198 -4.26 -10.87 10.90
N ALA A 199 -5.25 -10.57 11.75
CA ALA A 199 -6.43 -11.42 11.93
C ALA A 199 -7.25 -11.49 10.64
N LEU A 200 -7.53 -10.31 10.05
CA LEU A 200 -8.25 -10.23 8.78
C LEU A 200 -7.47 -10.92 7.65
N ARG A 201 -6.16 -10.69 7.54
CA ARG A 201 -5.31 -11.34 6.52
C ARG A 201 -5.31 -12.86 6.65
N ALA A 202 -5.15 -13.38 7.87
CA ALA A 202 -5.17 -14.82 8.14
C ALA A 202 -6.52 -15.44 7.78
N TRP A 203 -7.63 -14.75 8.07
CA TRP A 203 -8.95 -15.20 7.63
C TRP A 203 -9.10 -15.21 6.11
N VAL A 204 -8.66 -14.16 5.41
CA VAL A 204 -8.72 -14.11 3.93
C VAL A 204 -7.93 -15.28 3.33
N GLU A 205 -6.74 -15.57 3.85
CA GLU A 205 -5.93 -16.72 3.40
C GLU A 205 -6.64 -18.05 3.71
N ALA A 206 -7.17 -18.22 4.92
CA ALA A 206 -7.87 -19.43 5.32
C ALA A 206 -9.14 -19.66 4.47
N TYR A 207 -9.89 -18.61 4.14
CA TYR A 207 -11.09 -18.66 3.30
C TYR A 207 -10.83 -19.27 1.92
N HIS A 208 -9.64 -19.06 1.35
CA HIS A 208 -9.28 -19.57 0.04
C HIS A 208 -8.53 -20.92 0.07
N THR A 209 -8.14 -21.40 1.25
CA THR A 209 -7.23 -22.56 1.37
C THR A 209 -7.75 -23.70 2.22
N SER A 210 -8.43 -23.41 3.33
CA SER A 210 -8.64 -24.38 4.41
C SER A 210 -10.02 -24.33 5.08
N LEU A 211 -10.78 -23.25 4.94
CA LEU A 211 -12.11 -23.14 5.54
C LEU A 211 -13.14 -23.91 4.72
N ASP A 212 -13.96 -24.72 5.40
CA ASP A 212 -15.07 -25.46 4.78
C ASP A 212 -16.26 -24.53 4.47
N LEU A 213 -16.56 -23.60 5.38
CA LEU A 213 -17.67 -22.67 5.24
C LEU A 213 -17.25 -21.51 4.32
N THR A 214 -17.53 -21.66 3.02
CA THR A 214 -17.26 -20.63 2.01
C THR A 214 -18.53 -20.23 1.28
N GLY A 215 -18.59 -18.97 0.86
CA GLY A 215 -19.75 -18.35 0.21
C GLY A 215 -19.56 -18.16 -1.29
N GLY A 216 -18.53 -18.77 -1.89
CA GLY A 216 -18.13 -18.53 -3.26
C GLY A 216 -16.96 -17.54 -3.39
N SER A 217 -16.61 -17.20 -4.63
CA SER A 217 -15.53 -16.25 -4.93
C SER A 217 -15.92 -14.84 -4.48
N ILE A 218 -15.16 -14.26 -3.57
CA ILE A 218 -15.35 -12.87 -3.15
C ILE A 218 -14.91 -11.96 -4.30
N GLU A 219 -15.76 -11.01 -4.70
CA GLU A 219 -15.44 -10.04 -5.76
C GLU A 219 -14.98 -8.71 -5.21
N ALA A 220 -15.71 -8.20 -4.21
CA ALA A 220 -15.39 -6.98 -3.51
C ALA A 220 -15.47 -7.14 -2.00
N ALA A 221 -14.64 -6.39 -1.29
CA ALA A 221 -14.66 -6.29 0.16
C ALA A 221 -14.75 -4.83 0.60
N ILE A 222 -15.71 -4.53 1.47
CA ILE A 222 -15.90 -3.20 2.05
C ILE A 222 -15.61 -3.31 3.54
N VAL A 223 -14.57 -2.62 3.98
CA VAL A 223 -14.16 -2.57 5.38
C VAL A 223 -14.78 -1.34 6.04
N LEU A 224 -15.43 -1.50 7.19
CA LEU A 224 -16.02 -0.40 7.95
C LEU A 224 -15.13 -0.01 9.12
N ASP A 225 -14.82 1.28 9.19
CA ASP A 225 -14.11 1.89 10.28
C ASP A 225 -14.89 3.10 10.82
N TYR A 226 -15.49 2.93 12.00
CA TYR A 226 -16.06 4.03 12.74
C TYR A 226 -15.78 3.84 14.24
N PRO A 227 -14.67 4.40 14.75
CA PRO A 227 -14.24 4.20 16.13
C PRO A 227 -15.06 5.00 17.13
N SER A 228 -15.85 5.97 16.68
CA SER A 228 -16.65 6.79 17.57
C SER A 228 -17.85 6.04 18.13
N VAL A 229 -18.23 6.43 19.34
CA VAL A 229 -19.48 6.06 19.99
C VAL A 229 -20.61 7.01 19.57
N ASN A 230 -20.28 8.18 19.02
CA ASN A 230 -21.27 9.20 18.70
C ASN A 230 -22.19 8.77 17.56
N ASP A 231 -23.33 9.43 17.47
CA ASP A 231 -24.27 9.23 16.36
C ASP A 231 -23.88 10.02 15.12
N PHE A 232 -22.99 11.01 15.26
CA PHE A 232 -22.66 11.95 14.20
C PHE A 232 -21.16 12.02 13.91
N PHE A 233 -20.84 12.35 12.65
CA PHE A 233 -19.47 12.55 12.17
C PHE A 233 -19.42 13.64 11.09
N ASP A 234 -18.21 14.03 10.69
CA ASP A 234 -17.97 15.20 9.83
C ASP A 234 -17.76 14.88 8.36
N TYR A 235 -16.95 13.86 8.05
CA TYR A 235 -16.62 13.46 6.68
C TYR A 235 -16.24 11.99 6.61
N THR A 236 -16.24 11.44 5.39
CA THR A 236 -15.80 10.07 5.15
C THR A 236 -14.45 10.07 4.47
N GLU A 237 -13.54 9.26 4.98
CA GLU A 237 -12.25 8.98 4.38
C GLU A 237 -12.27 7.62 3.69
N ILE A 238 -11.73 7.54 2.47
CA ILE A 238 -11.67 6.30 1.70
C ILE A 238 -10.22 5.86 1.58
N HIS A 239 -9.91 4.68 2.11
CA HIS A 239 -8.62 4.03 1.91
C HIS A 239 -8.75 2.90 0.89
N TYR A 240 -7.88 2.90 -0.11
CA TYR A 240 -7.94 1.94 -1.22
C TYR A 240 -6.57 1.36 -1.58
N ASN A 241 -5.46 1.91 -1.08
CA ASN A 241 -4.13 1.42 -1.42
C ASN A 241 -3.94 -0.01 -0.91
N GLY A 242 -3.57 -0.93 -1.81
CA GLY A 242 -3.19 -2.29 -1.46
C GLY A 242 -1.69 -2.46 -1.26
N LEU A 243 -1.27 -3.70 -1.05
CA LEU A 243 0.14 -4.07 -0.85
C LEU A 243 0.88 -4.17 -2.19
N ASN A 244 2.19 -3.96 -2.18
CA ASN A 244 3.08 -4.17 -3.33
C ASN A 244 2.66 -3.41 -4.61
N GLY A 245 1.99 -2.26 -4.47
CA GLY A 245 1.51 -1.45 -5.60
C GLY A 245 0.21 -1.94 -6.24
N GLU A 246 -0.49 -2.90 -5.62
CA GLU A 246 -1.83 -3.31 -6.01
C GLU A 246 -2.85 -2.21 -5.68
N LEU A 247 -3.68 -1.86 -6.65
CA LEU A 247 -4.80 -0.94 -6.47
C LEU A 247 -6.10 -1.64 -6.87
N PRO A 248 -7.21 -1.37 -6.17
CA PRO A 248 -8.50 -1.89 -6.57
C PRO A 248 -8.94 -1.22 -7.86
N ASN A 249 -9.83 -1.88 -8.58
CA ASN A 249 -10.46 -1.34 -9.76
C ASN A 249 -11.01 0.08 -9.49
N LEU A 250 -10.66 1.04 -10.35
CA LEU A 250 -11.03 2.45 -10.21
C LEU A 250 -12.54 2.65 -10.10
N ASP A 251 -13.36 1.83 -10.74
CA ASP A 251 -14.81 1.95 -10.66
C ASP A 251 -15.32 1.72 -9.22
N LEU A 252 -14.73 0.80 -8.44
CA LEU A 252 -15.11 0.58 -7.05
C LEU A 252 -14.87 1.84 -6.19
N VAL A 253 -13.73 2.51 -6.41
CA VAL A 253 -13.40 3.76 -5.72
C VAL A 253 -14.32 4.89 -6.19
N ASN A 254 -14.59 4.99 -7.49
CA ASN A 254 -15.47 6.00 -8.05
C ASN A 254 -16.91 5.86 -7.55
N ILE A 255 -17.41 4.64 -7.40
CA ILE A 255 -18.71 4.38 -6.78
C ILE A 255 -18.72 4.89 -5.34
N ALA A 256 -17.71 4.52 -4.55
CA ALA A 256 -17.64 4.94 -3.15
C ALA A 256 -17.65 6.46 -3.02
N VAL A 257 -16.86 7.16 -3.85
CA VAL A 257 -16.84 8.62 -3.90
C VAL A 257 -18.20 9.18 -4.33
N SER A 258 -18.78 8.66 -5.42
CA SER A 258 -20.04 9.15 -6.00
C SER A 258 -21.20 8.99 -5.03
N ILE A 259 -21.35 7.81 -4.40
CA ILE A 259 -22.40 7.53 -3.43
C ILE A 259 -22.23 8.42 -2.19
N THR A 260 -21.01 8.54 -1.66
CA THR A 260 -20.75 9.37 -0.47
C THR A 260 -21.13 10.83 -0.70
N GLN A 261 -20.77 11.37 -1.86
CA GLN A 261 -21.13 12.74 -2.24
C GLN A 261 -22.62 12.91 -2.53
N HIS A 262 -23.26 11.89 -3.11
CA HIS A 262 -24.71 11.88 -3.34
C HIS A 262 -25.49 11.93 -2.02
N GLU A 263 -25.00 11.25 -0.99
CA GLU A 263 -25.55 11.32 0.38
C GLU A 263 -25.19 12.63 1.12
N GLY A 264 -24.50 13.57 0.46
CA GLY A 264 -24.21 14.90 0.98
C GLY A 264 -22.92 15.02 1.81
N MET A 265 -22.05 14.00 1.78
CA MET A 265 -20.81 13.99 2.57
C MET A 265 -19.58 14.37 1.75
N LYS A 266 -18.61 14.99 2.42
CA LYS A 266 -17.28 15.22 1.88
C LYS A 266 -16.46 13.92 1.91
N VAL A 267 -15.63 13.73 0.90
CA VAL A 267 -14.76 12.56 0.74
C VAL A 267 -13.30 12.98 0.84
N SER A 268 -12.59 12.46 1.83
CA SER A 268 -11.13 12.62 1.94
C SER A 268 -10.40 11.39 1.40
N LEU A 269 -9.22 11.63 0.83
CA LEU A 269 -8.28 10.61 0.35
C LEU A 269 -6.91 10.87 0.99
N HIS A 270 -6.16 9.81 1.33
CA HIS A 270 -4.79 9.89 1.87
C HIS A 270 -4.63 10.78 3.13
N ASN A 271 -5.60 10.75 4.05
CA ASN A 271 -5.64 11.58 5.26
C ASN A 271 -5.57 13.09 5.00
N LEU A 272 -6.14 13.56 3.88
CA LEU A 272 -6.26 15.00 3.63
C LEU A 272 -7.17 15.65 4.68
N LEU A 273 -6.77 16.83 5.16
CA LEU A 273 -7.54 17.61 6.13
C LEU A 273 -8.87 18.08 5.53
N LYS A 274 -9.92 18.16 6.35
CA LYS A 274 -11.30 18.53 5.95
C LYS A 274 -11.37 19.80 5.11
N ASP A 275 -10.56 20.81 5.44
CA ASP A 275 -10.57 22.11 4.78
C ASP A 275 -9.94 22.08 3.38
N GLU A 276 -9.02 21.15 3.15
CA GLU A 276 -8.32 21.01 1.87
C GLU A 276 -9.07 20.14 0.86
N VAL A 277 -10.11 19.41 1.29
CA VAL A 277 -10.85 18.43 0.45
C VAL A 277 -11.50 19.08 -0.77
N ASP A 278 -11.96 20.33 -0.63
CA ASP A 278 -12.64 21.04 -1.71
C ASP A 278 -11.66 21.81 -2.63
N GLU A 279 -10.37 21.86 -2.28
CA GLU A 279 -9.38 22.61 -3.05
C GLU A 279 -8.93 21.85 -4.30
N ASN A 280 -9.12 22.46 -5.47
CA ASN A 280 -8.73 21.87 -6.76
C ASN A 280 -7.67 22.71 -7.49
N ASN A 281 -6.63 23.10 -6.77
CA ASN A 281 -5.48 23.87 -7.28
C ASN A 281 -4.35 22.93 -7.76
N TYR A 282 -3.44 23.43 -8.59
CA TYR A 282 -2.25 22.65 -9.01
C TYR A 282 -1.49 22.06 -7.81
N TRP A 283 -1.26 22.87 -6.77
CA TRP A 283 -0.54 22.46 -5.57
C TRP A 283 -1.30 21.42 -4.74
N SER A 284 -2.63 21.52 -4.62
CA SER A 284 -3.42 20.53 -3.89
C SER A 284 -3.42 19.18 -4.61
N ARG A 285 -3.53 19.19 -5.95
CA ARG A 285 -3.39 17.99 -6.78
C ARG A 285 -2.00 17.37 -6.69
N LEU A 286 -0.94 18.18 -6.80
CA LEU A 286 0.44 17.71 -6.66
C LEU A 286 0.68 17.10 -5.27
N LYS A 287 0.17 17.75 -4.21
CA LYS A 287 0.19 17.24 -2.84
C LYS A 287 -0.50 15.87 -2.77
N LEU A 288 -1.68 15.71 -3.36
CA LEU A 288 -2.40 14.43 -3.36
C LEU A 288 -1.65 13.33 -4.11
N ILE A 289 -1.03 13.65 -5.26
CA ILE A 289 -0.17 12.70 -6.00
C ILE A 289 0.99 12.25 -5.11
N LEU A 290 1.69 13.18 -4.47
CA LEU A 290 2.83 12.87 -3.60
C LEU A 290 2.41 12.08 -2.36
N LEU A 291 1.26 12.40 -1.76
CA LEU A 291 0.68 11.63 -0.65
C LEU A 291 0.30 10.22 -1.10
N GLY A 292 -0.29 10.06 -2.29
CA GLY A 292 -0.63 8.74 -2.83
C GLY A 292 0.59 7.88 -3.14
N ILE A 293 1.65 8.48 -3.68
CA ILE A 293 2.95 7.83 -3.89
C ILE A 293 3.54 7.42 -2.53
N LYS A 294 3.56 8.34 -1.55
CA LYS A 294 4.04 8.06 -0.20
C LYS A 294 3.28 6.87 0.41
N ASP A 295 1.96 6.93 0.40
CA ASP A 295 1.09 5.92 1.00
C ASP A 295 1.24 4.55 0.32
N SER A 296 1.44 4.54 -1.00
CA SER A 296 1.69 3.31 -1.78
C SER A 296 3.09 2.74 -1.51
N THR A 297 4.12 3.59 -1.37
CA THR A 297 5.50 3.14 -1.06
C THR A 297 5.63 2.56 0.35
N LEU A 298 4.84 3.06 1.30
CA LEU A 298 4.83 2.62 2.69
C LEU A 298 3.73 1.59 3.00
N ALA A 299 3.03 1.10 1.98
CA ALA A 299 1.96 0.12 2.13
C ALA A 299 2.43 -1.12 2.91
N GLY A 300 1.64 -1.55 3.89
CA GLY A 300 1.95 -2.66 4.80
C GLY A 300 2.91 -2.33 5.94
N VAL A 301 3.73 -1.29 5.83
CA VAL A 301 4.61 -0.80 6.90
C VAL A 301 3.86 0.17 7.81
N ARG A 302 3.13 1.12 7.21
CA ARG A 302 2.25 2.06 7.93
C ARG A 302 1.09 1.34 8.62
N LYS A 303 0.32 2.10 9.41
CA LYS A 303 -0.98 1.65 9.94
C LYS A 303 -1.89 1.22 8.78
N VAL A 304 -2.40 -0.01 8.93
CA VAL A 304 -3.17 -0.76 7.93
C VAL A 304 -4.65 -0.60 8.23
N HIS A 305 -5.46 -0.30 7.23
CA HIS A 305 -6.88 0.01 7.41
C HIS A 305 -7.81 -1.18 7.15
N GLY A 306 -7.31 -2.22 6.49
CA GLY A 306 -7.96 -3.53 6.35
C GLY A 306 -8.15 -3.94 4.90
N ASN A 307 -8.29 -2.98 3.99
CA ASN A 307 -8.37 -3.26 2.55
C ASN A 307 -7.11 -3.96 2.04
N GLU A 308 -5.94 -3.69 2.63
CA GLU A 308 -4.66 -4.32 2.31
C GLU A 308 -4.66 -5.84 2.52
N ALA A 309 -5.50 -6.35 3.42
CA ALA A 309 -5.58 -7.79 3.73
C ALA A 309 -6.06 -8.62 2.52
N PHE A 310 -6.72 -7.99 1.56
CA PHE A 310 -7.27 -8.62 0.36
C PHE A 310 -6.29 -8.66 -0.82
N SER A 311 -5.16 -7.95 -0.73
CA SER A 311 -4.14 -7.93 -1.77
C SER A 311 -3.60 -9.33 -2.09
N GLY A 312 -3.47 -9.64 -3.38
CA GLY A 312 -3.02 -10.93 -3.90
C GLY A 312 -4.12 -11.96 -4.13
N TRP A 313 -5.36 -11.72 -3.68
CA TRP A 313 -6.50 -12.65 -3.87
C TRP A 313 -7.46 -12.23 -5.00
N ARG A 314 -7.11 -11.20 -5.78
CA ARG A 314 -7.96 -10.61 -6.85
C ARG A 314 -9.31 -10.09 -6.33
N ILE A 315 -9.38 -9.74 -5.05
CA ILE A 315 -10.55 -9.15 -4.41
C ILE A 315 -10.39 -7.64 -4.42
N GLN A 316 -11.39 -6.92 -4.91
CA GLN A 316 -11.37 -5.46 -4.95
C GLN A 316 -11.79 -4.92 -3.59
N SER A 317 -10.89 -4.27 -2.86
CA SER A 317 -11.16 -3.86 -1.48
C SER A 317 -11.04 -2.35 -1.28
N ILE A 318 -11.92 -1.81 -0.44
CA ILE A 318 -11.79 -0.45 0.09
C ILE A 318 -12.17 -0.42 1.57
N THR A 319 -11.61 0.54 2.30
CA THR A 319 -12.01 0.85 3.67
C THR A 319 -12.74 2.19 3.69
N LEU A 320 -13.96 2.19 4.23
CA LEU A 320 -14.72 3.40 4.53
C LEU A 320 -14.47 3.76 5.99
N LYS A 321 -13.94 4.95 6.22
CA LYS A 321 -13.66 5.46 7.56
C LYS A 321 -14.48 6.71 7.86
N ALA A 322 -15.24 6.71 8.94
CA ALA A 322 -15.94 7.90 9.41
C ALA A 322 -15.03 8.72 10.34
N CYS A 323 -14.87 10.01 10.00
CA CYS A 323 -13.97 10.94 10.68
C CYS A 323 -14.73 12.13 11.27
N GLY A 324 -14.30 12.56 12.46
CA GLY A 324 -14.88 13.66 13.22
C GLY A 324 -16.06 13.23 14.11
N ASP A 325 -16.30 14.00 15.17
CA ASP A 325 -17.32 13.76 16.19
C ASP A 325 -18.33 14.90 16.30
N SER A 326 -18.06 16.03 15.66
CA SER A 326 -18.80 17.29 15.80
C SER A 326 -19.72 17.60 14.62
N GLY A 327 -19.79 16.71 13.64
CA GLY A 327 -20.56 16.94 12.43
C GLY A 327 -22.06 16.73 12.62
N ASN A 328 -22.80 16.98 11.55
CA ASN A 328 -24.26 16.84 11.51
C ASN A 328 -24.72 15.59 10.75
N ILE A 329 -23.78 14.80 10.23
CA ILE A 329 -24.08 13.62 9.43
C ILE A 329 -24.23 12.44 10.37
N ASP A 330 -25.35 11.73 10.29
CA ASP A 330 -25.66 10.62 11.16
C ASP A 330 -25.07 9.28 10.69
N ILE A 331 -24.85 8.38 11.62
CA ILE A 331 -24.35 7.02 11.37
C ILE A 331 -25.21 6.21 10.39
N THR A 332 -26.53 6.48 10.27
CA THR A 332 -27.34 5.78 9.27
C THR A 332 -27.01 6.23 7.86
N THR A 333 -26.63 7.51 7.67
CA THR A 333 -26.09 7.99 6.39
C THR A 333 -24.83 7.24 6.00
N PHE A 334 -23.92 6.97 6.94
CA PHE A 334 -22.76 6.11 6.69
C PHE A 334 -23.15 4.68 6.29
N GLY A 335 -24.18 4.12 6.96
CA GLY A 335 -24.77 2.83 6.58
C GLY A 335 -25.36 2.81 5.18
N ARG A 336 -26.01 3.90 4.73
CA ARG A 336 -26.53 4.03 3.36
C ARG A 336 -25.43 4.01 2.31
N ILE A 337 -24.26 4.59 2.59
CA ILE A 337 -23.11 4.49 1.68
C ILE A 337 -22.75 3.02 1.46
N THR A 338 -22.53 2.30 2.56
CA THR A 338 -22.15 0.88 2.52
C THR A 338 -23.21 0.07 1.80
N GLU A 339 -24.48 0.24 2.15
CA GLU A 339 -25.57 -0.50 1.51
C GLU A 339 -25.70 -0.22 0.01
N ALA A 340 -25.59 1.03 -0.41
CA ALA A 340 -25.65 1.41 -1.82
C ALA A 340 -24.42 0.88 -2.60
N MET A 341 -23.25 0.81 -1.96
CA MET A 341 -22.09 0.13 -2.52
C MET A 341 -22.32 -1.37 -2.71
N PHE A 342 -22.87 -2.07 -1.71
CA PHE A 342 -23.24 -3.48 -1.84
C PHE A 342 -24.25 -3.70 -2.96
N ARG A 343 -25.25 -2.82 -3.12
CA ARG A 343 -26.18 -2.89 -4.27
C ARG A 343 -25.46 -2.72 -5.61
N SER A 344 -24.50 -1.80 -5.69
CA SER A 344 -23.75 -1.53 -6.92
C SER A 344 -22.91 -2.74 -7.33
N VAL A 345 -22.21 -3.36 -6.38
CA VAL A 345 -21.42 -4.59 -6.63
C VAL A 345 -22.34 -5.78 -6.91
N ASN A 346 -23.49 -5.87 -6.24
CA ASN A 346 -24.47 -6.95 -6.46
C ASN A 346 -24.98 -7.01 -7.91
N ASN A 347 -25.04 -5.86 -8.58
CA ASN A 347 -25.49 -5.76 -9.97
C ASN A 347 -24.45 -6.22 -11.00
N LEU A 348 -23.18 -6.40 -10.60
CA LEU A 348 -22.16 -6.93 -11.50
C LEU A 348 -22.53 -8.34 -11.95
N LEU A 349 -22.41 -8.59 -13.24
CA LEU A 349 -22.58 -9.94 -13.80
C LEU A 349 -21.24 -10.67 -13.96
N GLU A 350 -20.15 -9.91 -14.00
CA GLU A 350 -18.81 -10.41 -14.16
C GLU A 350 -17.88 -9.67 -13.18
N LYS A 351 -16.76 -10.30 -12.85
CA LYS A 351 -15.71 -9.68 -12.04
C LYS A 351 -15.24 -8.36 -12.65
N PHE A 352 -14.84 -7.42 -11.81
CA PHE A 352 -14.26 -6.15 -12.23
C PHE A 352 -13.17 -6.32 -13.29
N HIS A 353 -13.40 -5.78 -14.49
CA HIS A 353 -12.43 -5.88 -15.61
C HIS A 353 -12.41 -4.66 -16.54
N GLN A 354 -13.50 -3.90 -16.63
CA GLN A 354 -13.64 -2.84 -17.64
C GLN A 354 -12.81 -1.57 -17.34
N SER A 355 -12.64 -1.23 -16.05
CA SER A 355 -11.95 -0.01 -15.62
C SER A 355 -10.50 -0.26 -15.15
N PHE A 356 -9.80 0.81 -14.77
CA PHE A 356 -8.35 0.81 -14.57
C PHE A 356 -7.93 0.18 -13.23
N PHE A 357 -6.84 -0.60 -13.25
CA PHE A 357 -6.13 -1.09 -12.06
C PHE A 357 -4.85 -0.30 -11.74
N PHE A 358 -4.47 0.62 -12.63
CA PHE A 358 -3.28 1.46 -12.46
C PHE A 358 -3.66 2.91 -12.76
N TYR A 359 -3.78 3.70 -11.71
CA TYR A 359 -4.19 5.08 -11.76
C TYR A 359 -3.62 5.87 -10.57
N ILE A 360 -3.60 7.19 -10.71
CA ILE A 360 -3.28 8.12 -9.64
C ILE A 360 -4.48 9.06 -9.49
N LEU A 361 -5.02 9.19 -8.29
CA LEU A 361 -6.06 10.17 -7.98
C LEU A 361 -5.42 11.53 -7.66
N LEU A 362 -5.96 12.59 -8.26
CA LEU A 362 -5.53 13.97 -8.04
C LEU A 362 -6.52 14.73 -7.16
N THR A 363 -7.78 14.32 -7.23
CA THR A 363 -8.89 14.69 -6.33
C THR A 363 -9.88 13.51 -6.34
N PRO A 364 -10.89 13.47 -5.46
CA PRO A 364 -11.93 12.43 -5.52
C PRO A 364 -12.63 12.33 -6.90
N LYS A 365 -12.64 13.42 -7.68
CA LYS A 365 -13.29 13.50 -8.99
C LYS A 365 -12.33 13.50 -10.17
N ASN A 366 -11.01 13.46 -9.97
CA ASN A 366 -10.03 13.58 -11.04
C ASN A 366 -8.92 12.54 -10.89
N PHE A 367 -8.59 11.86 -11.98
CA PHE A 367 -7.57 10.83 -12.02
C PHE A 367 -6.69 10.95 -13.26
N VAL A 368 -5.51 10.36 -13.17
CA VAL A 368 -4.57 10.16 -14.28
C VAL A 368 -4.41 8.66 -14.50
N SER A 369 -4.62 8.21 -15.73
CA SER A 369 -4.48 6.81 -16.12
C SER A 369 -3.01 6.40 -16.25
N ILE A 370 -2.74 5.08 -16.21
CA ILE A 370 -1.41 4.52 -16.49
C ILE A 370 -0.73 5.11 -17.72
N SER A 371 -1.46 5.33 -18.82
CA SER A 371 -0.88 5.83 -20.08
C SER A 371 -0.21 7.21 -19.95
N SER A 372 -0.66 8.04 -19.00
CA SER A 372 -0.19 9.40 -18.83
C SER A 372 1.08 9.48 -17.97
N TYR A 373 1.20 8.66 -16.92
CA TYR A 373 2.37 8.67 -16.03
C TYR A 373 3.41 7.60 -16.36
N LEU A 374 3.05 6.56 -17.12
CA LEU A 374 3.98 5.51 -17.54
C LEU A 374 5.21 6.05 -18.28
N PRO A 375 5.11 7.06 -19.19
CA PRO A 375 6.31 7.63 -19.83
C PRO A 375 7.31 8.20 -18.82
N SER A 376 6.83 8.87 -17.75
CA SER A 376 7.69 9.37 -16.67
C SER A 376 8.39 8.21 -15.95
N ALA A 377 7.64 7.17 -15.57
CA ALA A 377 8.18 5.99 -14.89
C ALA A 377 9.20 5.22 -15.76
N VAL A 378 8.93 5.04 -17.05
CA VAL A 378 9.84 4.36 -17.99
C VAL A 378 11.12 5.16 -18.20
N LEU A 379 11.03 6.48 -18.39
CA LEU A 379 12.20 7.34 -18.51
C LEU A 379 13.06 7.31 -17.23
N LEU A 380 12.41 7.25 -16.07
CA LEU A 380 13.10 7.07 -14.80
C LEU A 380 13.85 5.73 -14.76
N SER A 381 13.20 4.63 -15.14
CA SER A 381 13.83 3.30 -15.23
C SER A 381 15.00 3.27 -16.23
N ILE A 382 14.87 3.94 -17.38
CA ILE A 382 15.97 4.09 -18.35
C ILE A 382 17.13 4.87 -17.74
N ALA A 383 16.85 5.94 -17.00
CA ALA A 383 17.89 6.70 -16.31
C ALA A 383 18.69 5.82 -15.34
N TYR A 384 18.01 4.95 -14.58
CA TYR A 384 18.66 3.95 -13.72
C TYR A 384 19.47 2.93 -14.50
N ALA A 385 18.93 2.40 -15.59
CA ALA A 385 19.64 1.45 -16.43
C ALA A 385 20.94 2.07 -16.99
N LEU A 386 20.89 3.32 -17.48
CA LEU A 386 22.06 4.05 -17.96
C LEU A 386 23.07 4.30 -16.84
N ALA A 387 22.62 4.69 -15.65
CA ALA A 387 23.48 4.89 -14.50
C ALA A 387 24.14 3.60 -14.03
N SER A 388 23.40 2.49 -14.03
CA SER A 388 23.92 1.16 -13.68
C SER A 388 24.92 0.67 -14.72
N ILE A 389 24.66 0.83 -16.02
CA ILE A 389 25.62 0.50 -17.09
C ILE A 389 26.90 1.34 -16.93
N ASN A 390 26.75 2.65 -16.68
CA ASN A 390 27.89 3.52 -16.42
C ASN A 390 28.71 3.05 -15.21
N SER A 391 28.03 2.62 -14.14
CA SER A 391 28.70 2.03 -12.99
C SER A 391 29.41 0.76 -13.42
N ILE A 392 28.77 -0.24 -14.04
CA ILE A 392 29.40 -1.51 -14.41
C ILE A 392 30.61 -1.34 -15.35
N LEU A 393 30.57 -0.34 -16.25
CA LEU A 393 31.66 -0.10 -17.20
C LEU A 393 32.84 0.65 -16.58
N ASN A 394 32.60 1.52 -15.60
CA ASN A 394 33.65 2.34 -14.97
C ASN A 394 34.07 1.80 -13.60
N THR A 395 33.23 1.01 -12.95
CA THR A 395 33.42 0.35 -11.66
C THR A 395 33.07 -1.13 -11.83
N ASN A 396 33.82 -2.04 -11.21
CA ASN A 396 33.59 -3.48 -11.34
C ASN A 396 32.33 -3.95 -10.56
N ILE A 397 31.15 -3.41 -10.91
CA ILE A 397 29.74 -3.75 -10.58
C ILE A 397 29.02 -2.77 -9.63
N SER A 398 27.88 -2.21 -10.09
CA SER A 398 26.70 -1.91 -9.23
C SER A 398 25.37 -1.84 -10.03
N PHE A 399 24.30 -2.44 -9.49
CA PHE A 399 22.89 -2.36 -9.96
C PHE A 399 22.05 -1.72 -8.85
N ASN A 400 21.20 -0.71 -9.09
CA ASN A 400 20.69 0.11 -7.97
C ASN A 400 19.29 0.74 -8.12
N SER A 401 18.66 0.96 -6.96
CA SER A 401 17.34 1.57 -6.69
C SER A 401 17.37 3.12 -6.68
N LEU A 402 16.20 3.78 -6.50
CA LEU A 402 16.06 5.24 -6.63
C LEU A 402 16.97 6.05 -5.68
N LEU A 403 16.97 5.68 -4.41
CA LEU A 403 17.76 6.32 -3.36
C LEU A 403 19.25 5.91 -3.39
N ALA A 404 19.58 4.91 -4.21
CA ALA A 404 20.95 4.53 -4.51
C ALA A 404 21.54 5.31 -5.70
N PHE A 405 20.81 6.25 -6.33
CA PHE A 405 21.34 7.10 -7.39
C PHE A 405 22.67 7.79 -7.02
N PRO A 406 22.89 8.32 -5.80
CA PRO A 406 24.18 8.91 -5.43
C PRO A 406 25.36 7.92 -5.51
N MET A 407 25.13 6.60 -5.38
CA MET A 407 26.18 5.58 -5.53
C MET A 407 26.76 5.55 -6.94
N THR A 408 25.96 5.90 -7.95
CA THR A 408 26.40 5.89 -9.35
C THR A 408 27.37 7.03 -9.69
N LEU A 409 27.48 8.02 -8.78
CA LEU A 409 28.39 9.16 -8.90
C LEU A 409 29.72 8.96 -8.15
N VAL A 410 29.89 7.82 -7.47
CA VAL A 410 31.10 7.46 -6.73
C VAL A 410 32.23 7.15 -7.72
N GLN A 411 33.41 7.73 -7.50
CA GLN A 411 34.58 7.56 -8.37
C GLN A 411 35.62 6.63 -7.72
N ILE A 412 36.22 5.73 -8.52
CA ILE A 412 37.36 4.93 -8.06
C ILE A 412 38.58 5.83 -7.89
N VAL A 413 39.20 5.72 -6.73
CA VAL A 413 40.41 6.45 -6.37
C VAL A 413 41.61 5.76 -7.00
N SER A 414 42.12 6.29 -8.12
CA SER A 414 43.38 5.85 -8.73
C SER A 414 44.58 6.38 -7.95
N ILE A 415 45.59 5.53 -7.72
CA ILE A 415 46.77 5.77 -6.86
C ILE A 415 47.64 6.96 -7.34
N HIS A 416 47.43 7.48 -8.56
CA HIS A 416 48.35 8.44 -9.18
C HIS A 416 48.19 9.93 -8.81
N ASP A 417 47.08 10.38 -8.18
CA ASP A 417 46.91 11.80 -7.81
C ASP A 417 46.73 12.03 -6.29
N LYS A 418 47.84 12.28 -5.57
CA LYS A 418 47.81 12.46 -4.10
C LYS A 418 47.09 13.72 -3.60
N THR A 419 46.98 14.78 -4.41
CA THR A 419 46.40 16.08 -3.99
C THR A 419 44.88 16.18 -4.21
N SER A 420 44.32 15.42 -5.15
CA SER A 420 42.87 15.31 -5.39
C SER A 420 42.21 14.20 -4.56
N MET A 421 43.03 13.29 -3.99
CA MET A 421 42.63 12.13 -3.20
C MET A 421 41.63 12.46 -2.08
N SER A 422 41.92 13.46 -1.24
CA SER A 422 41.10 13.73 -0.06
C SER A 422 39.74 14.33 -0.42
N LYS A 423 39.67 15.18 -1.44
CA LYS A 423 38.40 15.77 -1.93
C LYS A 423 37.49 14.71 -2.54
N ILE A 424 38.05 13.78 -3.30
CA ILE A 424 37.30 12.67 -3.91
C ILE A 424 36.82 11.70 -2.82
N GLN A 425 37.67 11.38 -1.84
CA GLN A 425 37.31 10.54 -0.70
C GLN A 425 36.16 11.15 0.14
N ILE A 426 36.20 12.45 0.45
CA ILE A 426 35.13 13.13 1.19
C ILE A 426 33.82 13.12 0.38
N LYS A 427 33.89 13.38 -0.92
CA LYS A 427 32.70 13.36 -1.80
C LYS A 427 32.09 11.96 -1.89
N ASN A 428 32.91 10.93 -2.06
CA ASN A 428 32.47 9.54 -2.08
C ASN A 428 31.86 9.14 -0.73
N MET A 429 32.47 9.54 0.39
CA MET A 429 31.95 9.29 1.74
C MET A 429 30.56 9.91 1.92
N LEU A 430 30.36 11.16 1.48
CA LEU A 430 29.06 11.83 1.56
C LEU A 430 28.00 11.11 0.73
N PHE A 431 28.33 10.71 -0.50
CA PHE A 431 27.39 9.95 -1.34
C PHE A 431 27.04 8.59 -0.75
N LEU A 432 28.03 7.86 -0.25
CA LEU A 432 27.81 6.55 0.39
C LEU A 432 26.98 6.67 1.67
N LEU A 433 27.13 7.75 2.43
CA LEU A 433 26.33 8.00 3.63
C LEU A 433 24.87 8.29 3.27
N VAL A 434 24.63 9.17 2.29
CA VAL A 434 23.26 9.48 1.83
C VAL A 434 22.60 8.26 1.22
N SER A 435 23.33 7.46 0.43
CA SER A 435 22.78 6.30 -0.29
C SER A 435 22.71 5.03 0.55
N ASN A 436 23.15 5.05 1.81
CA ASN A 436 23.01 3.91 2.69
C ASN A 436 21.52 3.62 2.91
N PRO A 437 21.03 2.38 2.64
CA PRO A 437 19.60 2.09 2.68
C PRO A 437 18.98 2.36 4.05
N PHE A 438 19.69 2.05 5.13
CA PHE A 438 19.18 2.27 6.48
C PHE A 438 19.09 3.77 6.83
N ILE A 439 20.13 4.54 6.48
CA ILE A 439 20.16 5.98 6.72
C ILE A 439 19.12 6.70 5.85
N SER A 440 19.05 6.36 4.55
CA SER A 440 18.05 6.89 3.61
C SER A 440 16.62 6.64 4.10
N ILE A 441 16.31 5.40 4.52
CA ILE A 441 14.98 5.06 5.02
C ILE A 441 14.68 5.83 6.31
N LEU A 442 15.64 5.92 7.24
CA LEU A 442 15.45 6.63 8.49
C LEU A 442 15.25 8.13 8.27
N ILE A 443 16.01 8.75 7.36
CA ILE A 443 15.81 10.16 6.97
C ILE A 443 14.42 10.33 6.34
N PHE A 444 14.02 9.43 5.44
CA PHE A 444 12.71 9.51 4.79
C PHE A 444 11.56 9.40 5.81
N THR A 445 11.58 8.42 6.70
CA THR A 445 10.50 8.22 7.68
C THR A 445 10.48 9.31 8.74
N THR A 446 11.63 9.84 9.15
CA THR A 446 11.67 10.97 10.11
C THR A 446 11.11 12.26 9.50
N ILE A 447 11.25 12.47 8.19
CA ILE A 447 10.70 13.65 7.50
C ILE A 447 9.20 13.49 7.22
N PHE A 448 8.77 12.32 6.73
CA PHE A 448 7.42 12.14 6.19
C PHE A 448 6.45 11.37 7.09
N GLU A 449 6.94 10.68 8.11
CA GLU A 449 6.17 9.76 8.98
C GLU A 449 6.58 9.88 10.47
N SER A 450 6.98 11.06 10.91
CA SER A 450 7.41 11.32 12.30
C SER A 450 6.35 10.96 13.36
N GLU A 451 5.07 10.95 12.97
CA GLU A 451 3.96 10.59 13.86
C GLU A 451 3.80 9.08 14.03
N ASN A 452 4.11 8.30 12.99
CA ASN A 452 3.89 6.86 12.98
C ASN A 452 5.13 6.06 13.38
N PHE A 453 6.33 6.58 13.14
CA PHE A 453 7.59 5.89 13.48
C PHE A 453 8.55 6.80 14.24
N LYS A 454 9.11 6.29 15.34
CA LYS A 454 10.20 6.95 16.06
C LYS A 454 11.52 6.19 15.85
N GLY A 455 12.46 6.85 15.19
CA GLY A 455 13.83 6.34 15.00
C GLY A 455 13.89 5.01 14.25
N LEU A 456 14.32 3.93 14.94
CA LEU A 456 14.60 2.61 14.34
C LEU A 456 13.37 1.69 14.24
N GLU A 457 12.19 2.11 14.70
CA GLU A 457 10.96 1.30 14.70
C GLU A 457 10.51 0.86 13.29
N VAL A 458 10.98 1.55 12.25
CA VAL A 458 10.68 1.24 10.84
C VAL A 458 11.18 -0.13 10.43
N PHE A 459 12.36 -0.57 10.91
CA PHE A 459 12.94 -1.85 10.48
C PHE A 459 12.19 -3.06 11.06
N PRO A 460 11.83 -3.10 12.36
CA PRO A 460 10.87 -4.07 12.87
C PRO A 460 9.53 -4.05 12.12
N ALA A 461 9.02 -2.86 11.77
CA ALA A 461 7.78 -2.74 11.01
C ALA A 461 7.88 -3.33 9.60
N LEU A 462 9.01 -3.13 8.89
CA LEU A 462 9.30 -3.75 7.60
C LEU A 462 9.35 -5.29 7.68
N ILE A 463 9.99 -5.83 8.73
CA ILE A 463 10.04 -7.28 8.96
C ILE A 463 8.64 -7.83 9.30
N SER A 464 7.88 -7.13 10.14
CA SER A 464 6.50 -7.47 10.48
C SER A 464 5.60 -7.40 9.24
N ALA A 465 5.74 -6.41 8.37
CA ALA A 465 4.97 -6.31 7.13
C ALA A 465 5.19 -7.52 6.20
N TRP A 466 6.42 -8.04 6.13
CA TRP A 466 6.70 -9.28 5.41
C TRP A 466 5.99 -10.49 6.04
N LYS A 467 6.11 -10.66 7.36
CA LYS A 467 5.53 -11.82 8.07
C LYS A 467 4.00 -11.82 8.13
N ASP A 468 3.41 -10.65 8.32
CA ASP A 468 1.99 -10.50 8.63
C ASP A 468 1.14 -10.38 7.36
N LEU A 469 1.69 -9.77 6.32
CA LEU A 469 0.95 -9.32 5.14
C LEU A 469 1.58 -9.81 3.82
N ASN A 470 2.73 -10.48 3.86
CA ASN A 470 3.52 -10.85 2.69
C ASN A 470 3.91 -9.62 1.83
N CYS A 471 4.29 -8.51 2.48
CA CYS A 471 4.77 -7.30 1.81
C CYS A 471 6.28 -7.38 1.50
N TRP A 472 6.65 -7.24 0.22
CA TRP A 472 7.99 -7.58 -0.31
C TRP A 472 9.05 -6.49 -0.07
N SER A 473 8.66 -5.33 0.46
CA SER A 473 9.55 -4.17 0.62
C SER A 473 10.83 -4.50 1.38
N TRP A 474 10.73 -5.22 2.51
CA TRP A 474 11.91 -5.63 3.29
C TRP A 474 12.84 -6.56 2.50
N PHE A 475 12.27 -7.56 1.82
CA PHE A 475 13.03 -8.52 1.02
C PHE A 475 13.78 -7.82 -0.12
N ILE A 476 13.12 -6.91 -0.83
CA ILE A 476 13.73 -6.11 -1.91
C ILE A 476 14.89 -5.29 -1.34
N LEU A 477 14.73 -4.63 -0.19
CA LEU A 477 15.81 -3.87 0.45
C LEU A 477 17.04 -4.73 0.77
N CYS A 478 16.82 -5.92 1.33
CA CYS A 478 17.90 -6.82 1.74
C CYS A 478 18.61 -7.52 0.58
N VAL A 479 17.91 -7.81 -0.52
CA VAL A 479 18.47 -8.58 -1.66
C VAL A 479 18.98 -7.67 -2.77
N SER A 480 18.40 -6.48 -2.94
CA SER A 480 18.80 -5.55 -3.99
C SER A 480 19.71 -4.43 -3.44
N TRP A 481 19.16 -3.48 -2.70
CA TRP A 481 19.85 -2.22 -2.36
C TRP A 481 20.98 -2.40 -1.34
N TRP A 482 20.82 -3.26 -0.33
CA TRP A 482 21.88 -3.45 0.66
C TRP A 482 23.15 -4.11 0.09
N PRO A 483 23.08 -5.24 -0.63
CA PRO A 483 24.26 -5.88 -1.21
C PRO A 483 24.98 -4.97 -2.22
N THR A 484 24.22 -4.20 -2.99
CA THR A 484 24.79 -3.29 -4.00
C THR A 484 25.47 -2.10 -3.33
N TRP A 485 24.92 -1.60 -2.22
CA TRP A 485 25.59 -0.62 -1.38
C TRP A 485 26.93 -1.14 -0.85
N LEU A 486 26.94 -2.34 -0.27
CA LEU A 486 28.17 -2.97 0.21
C LEU A 486 29.23 -3.13 -0.89
N LEU A 487 28.85 -3.60 -2.08
CA LEU A 487 29.77 -3.74 -3.21
C LEU A 487 30.40 -2.40 -3.61
N THR A 488 29.62 -1.32 -3.64
CA THR A 488 30.19 0.01 -3.95
C THR A 488 31.15 0.49 -2.86
N VAL A 489 30.84 0.25 -1.58
CA VAL A 489 31.74 0.57 -0.47
C VAL A 489 33.07 -0.17 -0.64
N PHE A 490 33.03 -1.48 -0.89
CA PHE A 490 34.24 -2.29 -1.13
C PHE A 490 35.03 -1.78 -2.33
N SER A 491 34.36 -1.37 -3.42
CA SER A 491 35.02 -0.82 -4.60
C SER A 491 35.77 0.50 -4.34
N THR A 492 35.38 1.26 -3.31
CA THR A 492 36.05 2.50 -2.92
C THR A 492 37.21 2.30 -1.95
N MET A 493 37.33 1.11 -1.36
CA MET A 493 38.43 0.83 -0.44
C MET A 493 39.74 0.70 -1.23
N THR A 494 40.77 1.38 -0.76
CA THR A 494 42.09 1.36 -1.39
C THR A 494 42.69 -0.05 -1.28
N THR A 495 42.84 -0.73 -2.40
CA THR A 495 43.54 -2.02 -2.45
C THR A 495 45.03 -1.82 -2.21
N ILE A 496 45.59 -2.49 -1.20
CA ILE A 496 47.04 -2.60 -1.05
C ILE A 496 47.53 -3.53 -2.17
N PRO A 497 48.45 -3.10 -3.05
CA PRO A 497 48.99 -4.00 -4.07
C PRO A 497 49.71 -5.16 -3.39
N ILE A 498 49.36 -6.38 -3.78
CA ILE A 498 50.09 -7.59 -3.36
C ILE A 498 51.50 -7.45 -3.94
N PRO A 499 52.58 -7.53 -3.13
CA PRO A 499 53.93 -7.48 -3.65
C PRO A 499 54.14 -8.68 -4.56
N ILE A 500 54.32 -8.42 -5.85
CA ILE A 500 54.77 -9.41 -6.82
C ILE A 500 56.21 -9.71 -6.42
N VAL A 501 56.46 -10.88 -5.83
CA VAL A 501 57.83 -11.39 -5.66
C VAL A 501 58.35 -11.70 -7.05
N THR A 502 59.11 -10.78 -7.63
CA THR A 502 59.95 -11.06 -8.79
C THR A 502 61.07 -11.96 -8.30
N ASN A 503 61.01 -13.25 -8.65
CA ASN A 503 62.19 -14.12 -8.55
C ASN A 503 63.19 -13.62 -9.59
N ASP A 504 64.10 -12.74 -9.17
CA ASP A 504 65.31 -12.42 -9.93
C ASP A 504 66.15 -13.69 -9.98
N SER A 505 66.22 -14.31 -11.16
CA SER A 505 67.12 -15.40 -11.46
C SER A 505 68.57 -14.89 -11.44
N GLU A 506 69.40 -15.53 -10.62
CA GLU A 506 70.85 -15.40 -10.59
C GLU A 506 71.45 -15.70 -11.98
N ASP A 507 71.99 -14.69 -12.66
CA ASP A 507 72.98 -14.89 -13.73
C ASP A 507 74.37 -14.49 -13.21
N ILE A 508 75.16 -15.52 -12.91
CA ILE A 508 76.56 -15.47 -12.53
C ILE A 508 77.40 -15.14 -13.77
N GLU A 509 77.87 -13.89 -13.90
CA GLU A 509 78.87 -13.52 -14.91
C GLU A 509 80.30 -13.76 -14.38
N ILE A 510 80.89 -14.85 -14.88
CA ILE A 510 82.31 -15.20 -14.74
C ILE A 510 83.14 -14.22 -15.59
N LYS A 511 83.85 -13.28 -14.95
CA LYS A 511 84.92 -12.51 -15.61
C LYS A 511 86.21 -13.35 -15.70
N LYS A 512 86.59 -13.70 -16.93
CA LYS A 512 87.95 -14.15 -17.30
C LYS A 512 88.84 -12.93 -17.57
N ASP A 513 89.93 -12.89 -16.81
CA ASP A 513 91.31 -12.44 -17.05
C ASP A 513 91.67 -11.18 -17.88
N LYS A 514 92.58 -10.42 -17.22
CA LYS A 514 93.52 -9.35 -17.61
C LYS A 514 93.08 -7.90 -17.47
#